data_AF-A0A9P5GEQ0-F1
#
_entry.id   AF-A0A9P5GEQ0-F1
#
_cell.length_a   1.000
_cell.length_b   1.000
_cell.length_c   1.000
_cell.angle_alpha   90.00
_cell.angle_beta   90.00
_cell.angle_gamma   90.00
#
_symmetry.space_group_name_H-M   'P 1'
#
loop_
_entity.id
_entity.type
_entity.pdbx_description
1 polymer ?
#
loop_
_entity_poly.entity_id
_entity_poly.type
_entity_poly.pdbx_seq_one_letter_code
_entity_poly.pdbx_strand_id
1 'polypeptide(L)'
;MKNSLSNPNSAPANDAISYEDVYYNASLIIKSPFTGKPRAELDHAWSDLLQYSSIIVSEADLKNVNKTSIPIPGMDDAYWVDLSVTHELHCIKRLYQYFHKETYFASLSPEDEELNFMHTDHCLEILRQAAMCHADTSLIPMRWSAHSPVPEADFSVPHKCVNWEKLRMWTRDHSIDVMKPGFLQHPTLGPAFPDGSNKGIGVEHNHTHGN
;
A
#
# COMPACT_ATOMS: atom_id res chain seq x y z
N MET A 1 30.69 1.95 -26.78
CA MET A 1 30.63 2.83 -25.59
C MET A 1 29.17 2.86 -25.14
N LYS A 2 28.80 2.11 -24.10
CA LYS A 2 27.44 2.19 -23.53
C LYS A 2 27.49 3.27 -22.46
N ASN A 3 26.85 4.41 -22.73
CA ASN A 3 26.63 5.43 -21.72
C ASN A 3 25.94 4.79 -20.52
N SER A 4 26.56 4.90 -19.35
CA SER A 4 25.94 4.58 -18.06
C SER A 4 24.82 5.59 -17.83
N LEU A 5 23.62 5.27 -18.31
CA LEU A 5 22.41 5.91 -17.83
C LEU A 5 22.32 5.59 -16.33
N SER A 6 22.35 6.62 -15.49
CA SER A 6 21.95 6.51 -14.09
C SER A 6 20.63 5.76 -14.04
N ASN A 7 20.58 4.62 -13.34
CA ASN A 7 19.39 3.79 -13.27
C ASN A 7 18.30 4.59 -12.52
N PRO A 8 17.24 5.08 -13.18
CA PRO A 8 16.23 5.94 -12.55
C PRO A 8 15.42 5.22 -11.46
N ASN A 9 15.68 3.91 -11.26
CA ASN A 9 14.97 3.03 -10.33
C ASN A 9 15.82 2.62 -9.10
N SER A 10 16.86 3.37 -8.71
CA SER A 10 17.55 3.09 -7.44
C SER A 10 16.73 3.59 -6.25
N ALA A 11 15.61 2.95 -5.96
CA ALA A 11 14.86 3.21 -4.73
C ALA A 11 15.74 2.86 -3.51
N PRO A 12 15.70 3.62 -2.42
CA PRO A 12 16.51 3.36 -1.22
C PRO A 12 16.29 1.95 -0.64
N ALA A 13 15.07 1.44 -0.75
CA ALA A 13 14.71 0.11 -0.28
C ALA A 13 15.34 -1.04 -1.07
N ASN A 14 15.98 -0.78 -2.23
CA ASN A 14 16.58 -1.82 -3.07
C ASN A 14 17.64 -2.65 -2.33
N ASP A 15 18.35 -2.07 -1.37
CA ASP A 15 19.37 -2.75 -0.56
C ASP A 15 18.78 -3.84 0.34
N ALA A 16 17.48 -3.75 0.66
CA ALA A 16 16.76 -4.75 1.46
C ALA A 16 16.11 -5.85 0.60
N ILE A 17 16.10 -5.70 -0.72
CA ILE A 17 15.41 -6.63 -1.61
C ILE A 17 16.20 -7.93 -1.70
N SER A 18 15.56 -9.01 -1.30
CA SER A 18 15.97 -10.36 -1.66
C SER A 18 14.74 -11.14 -2.11
N TYR A 19 14.90 -12.06 -3.05
CA TYR A 19 13.80 -12.84 -3.60
C TYR A 19 13.78 -14.25 -3.05
N GLU A 20 12.58 -14.81 -2.94
CA GLU A 20 12.33 -16.21 -2.59
C GLU A 20 11.15 -16.76 -3.41
N ASP A 21 11.14 -18.07 -3.59
CA ASP A 21 10.00 -18.73 -4.21
C ASP A 21 8.89 -18.94 -3.18
N VAL A 22 7.71 -18.41 -3.47
CA VAL A 22 6.52 -18.53 -2.62
C VAL A 22 5.44 -19.26 -3.40
N TYR A 23 4.78 -20.21 -2.73
CA TYR A 23 3.60 -20.89 -3.25
C TYR A 23 2.38 -20.28 -2.59
N TYR A 24 1.42 -19.82 -3.38
CA TYR A 24 0.20 -19.25 -2.84
C TYR A 24 -0.74 -20.34 -2.32
N ASN A 25 -1.34 -20.11 -1.15
CA ASN A 25 -2.50 -20.87 -0.73
C ASN A 25 -3.73 -20.26 -1.38
N ALA A 26 -4.30 -20.95 -2.36
CA ALA A 26 -5.49 -20.52 -3.10
C ALA A 26 -6.71 -21.40 -2.83
N SER A 27 -6.79 -22.02 -1.66
CA SER A 27 -8.01 -22.72 -1.25
C SER A 27 -9.21 -21.75 -1.27
N LEU A 28 -10.43 -22.23 -1.54
CA LEU A 28 -11.60 -21.35 -1.40
C LEU A 28 -11.86 -20.94 0.06
N ILE A 29 -11.50 -21.82 1.00
CA ILE A 29 -11.57 -21.57 2.44
C ILE A 29 -10.14 -21.44 2.96
N ILE A 30 -9.66 -20.21 3.12
CA ILE A 30 -8.33 -19.91 3.63
C ILE A 30 -8.46 -19.35 5.04
N LYS A 31 -7.71 -19.93 5.98
CA LYS A 31 -7.49 -19.30 7.28
C LYS A 31 -6.41 -18.23 7.10
N SER A 32 -6.83 -16.97 7.08
CA SER A 32 -5.92 -15.82 6.97
C SER A 32 -6.17 -14.83 8.10
N PRO A 33 -5.13 -14.23 8.70
CA PRO A 33 -5.31 -13.13 9.64
C PRO A 33 -5.88 -11.87 8.98
N PHE A 34 -5.77 -11.75 7.64
CA PHE A 34 -6.13 -10.52 6.90
C PHE A 34 -7.52 -10.54 6.24
N THR A 35 -8.23 -11.68 6.23
CA THR A 35 -9.54 -11.82 5.58
C THR A 35 -10.60 -12.45 6.49
N GLY A 36 -11.84 -12.52 6.01
CA GLY A 36 -12.99 -13.03 6.74
C GLY A 36 -13.79 -11.94 7.46
N LYS A 37 -14.64 -12.31 8.41
CA LYS A 37 -15.46 -11.34 9.15
C LYS A 37 -14.57 -10.36 9.96
N PRO A 38 -14.97 -9.07 10.06
CA PRO A 38 -14.31 -8.08 10.92
C PRO A 38 -14.12 -8.60 12.34
N ARG A 39 -12.93 -8.37 12.90
CA ARG A 39 -12.53 -8.79 14.26
C ARG A 39 -11.25 -8.06 14.66
N ALA A 40 -11.05 -7.90 15.96
CA ALA A 40 -9.91 -7.15 16.51
C ALA A 40 -8.55 -7.73 16.07
N GLU A 41 -8.41 -9.05 15.96
CA GLU A 41 -7.15 -9.67 15.54
C GLU A 41 -6.80 -9.36 14.08
N LEU A 42 -7.83 -9.21 13.22
CA LEU A 42 -7.65 -8.83 11.82
C LEU A 42 -7.23 -7.37 11.70
N ASP A 43 -7.85 -6.47 12.46
CA ASP A 43 -7.49 -5.05 12.50
C ASP A 43 -6.06 -4.85 13.02
N HIS A 44 -5.68 -5.62 14.04
CA HIS A 44 -4.31 -5.66 14.55
C HIS A 44 -3.33 -6.17 13.48
N ALA A 45 -3.65 -7.26 12.78
CA ALA A 45 -2.79 -7.78 11.71
C ALA A 45 -2.55 -6.75 10.60
N TRP A 46 -3.62 -6.09 10.12
CA TRP A 46 -3.50 -5.03 9.13
C TRP A 46 -2.73 -3.80 9.64
N SER A 47 -2.90 -3.44 10.91
CA SER A 47 -2.15 -2.32 11.51
C SER A 47 -0.68 -2.67 11.67
N ASP A 48 -0.36 -3.89 12.13
CA ASP A 48 1.01 -4.39 12.26
C ASP A 48 1.74 -4.42 10.91
N LEU A 49 1.04 -4.80 9.84
CA LEU A 49 1.57 -4.83 8.48
C LEU A 49 1.91 -3.44 7.92
N LEU A 50 1.13 -2.41 8.29
CA LEU A 50 1.20 -1.07 7.70
C LEU A 50 1.82 -0.01 8.62
N GLN A 51 2.11 -0.31 9.89
CA GLN A 51 2.59 0.68 10.87
C GLN A 51 3.91 1.39 10.46
N TYR A 52 4.69 0.80 9.56
CA TYR A 52 5.96 1.35 9.06
C TYR A 52 5.87 1.78 7.58
N SER A 53 4.69 2.22 7.13
CA SER A 53 4.49 2.62 5.72
C SER A 53 5.19 3.92 5.36
N SER A 54 5.26 4.86 6.32
CA SER A 54 5.90 6.16 6.14
C SER A 54 7.36 6.11 6.53
N ILE A 55 8.22 6.47 5.59
CA ILE A 55 9.68 6.41 5.72
C ILE A 55 10.33 7.76 5.45
N ILE A 56 11.57 7.90 5.89
CA ILE A 56 12.44 9.05 5.62
C ILE A 56 13.41 8.70 4.49
N VAL A 57 13.54 9.61 3.53
CA VAL A 57 14.54 9.56 2.45
C VAL A 57 15.30 10.88 2.34
N SER A 58 16.43 10.87 1.63
CA SER A 58 17.23 12.07 1.36
C SER A 58 16.72 12.86 0.16
N GLU A 59 17.19 14.11 0.02
CA GLU A 59 16.96 14.91 -1.19
C GLU A 59 17.55 14.23 -2.45
N ALA A 60 18.66 13.53 -2.29
CA ALA A 60 19.30 12.79 -3.38
C ALA A 60 18.40 11.68 -3.93
N ASP A 61 17.69 10.97 -3.05
CA ASP A 61 16.73 9.93 -3.44
C ASP A 61 15.56 10.51 -4.25
N LEU A 62 15.06 11.68 -3.83
CA LEU A 62 13.98 12.39 -4.53
C LEU A 62 14.43 12.94 -5.89
N LYS A 63 15.69 13.38 -6.01
CA LYS A 63 16.30 13.81 -7.28
C LYS A 63 16.36 12.67 -8.30
N ASN A 64 16.59 11.43 -7.86
CA ASN A 64 16.63 10.26 -8.76
C ASN A 64 15.30 10.02 -9.50
N VAL A 65 14.18 10.42 -8.88
CA VAL A 65 12.83 10.32 -9.46
C VAL A 65 12.27 11.68 -9.94
N ASN A 66 13.09 12.73 -9.91
CA ASN A 66 12.72 14.09 -10.30
C ASN A 66 11.46 14.61 -9.58
N LYS A 67 11.41 14.42 -8.25
CA LYS A 67 10.32 14.88 -7.38
C LYS A 67 10.86 15.61 -6.16
N THR A 68 9.95 16.20 -5.40
CA THR A 68 10.17 16.73 -4.06
C THR A 68 9.16 16.09 -3.12
N SER A 69 9.38 16.21 -1.80
CA SER A 69 8.40 15.78 -0.81
C SER A 69 8.41 16.70 0.41
N ILE A 70 7.57 16.38 1.40
CA ILE A 70 7.42 17.14 2.64
C ILE A 70 8.68 16.94 3.50
N PRO A 71 9.40 18.02 3.88
CA PRO A 71 10.56 17.92 4.77
C PRO A 71 10.13 17.56 6.19
N ILE A 72 10.96 16.76 6.87
CA ILE A 72 10.73 16.35 8.25
C ILE A 72 11.13 17.48 9.22
N PRO A 73 10.21 17.96 10.08
CA PRO A 73 10.52 19.04 11.01
C PRO A 73 11.70 18.71 11.94
N GLY A 74 12.69 19.60 12.00
CA GLY A 74 13.85 19.47 12.89
C GLY A 74 14.93 18.50 12.40
N MET A 75 14.85 18.03 11.15
CA MET A 75 15.86 17.18 10.53
C MET A 75 16.35 17.80 9.21
N ASP A 76 17.66 17.85 9.02
CA ASP A 76 18.27 18.25 7.76
C ASP A 76 18.29 17.07 6.79
N ASP A 77 18.07 17.33 5.50
CA ASP A 77 18.09 16.33 4.41
C ASP A 77 17.20 15.10 4.66
N ALA A 78 15.99 15.33 5.20
CA ALA A 78 15.05 14.29 5.56
C ALA A 78 13.65 14.62 5.02
N TYR A 79 13.08 13.72 4.23
CA TYR A 79 11.80 13.92 3.56
C TYR A 79 10.90 12.70 3.73
N TRP A 80 9.62 12.96 4.01
CA TRP A 80 8.61 11.91 4.14
C TRP A 80 8.24 11.34 2.76
N VAL A 81 8.29 10.03 2.61
CA VAL A 81 7.65 9.30 1.50
C VAL A 81 7.01 8.00 2.01
N ASP A 82 6.16 7.39 1.19
CA ASP A 82 5.71 6.02 1.40
C ASP A 82 6.24 5.13 0.26
N LEU A 83 6.44 3.84 0.51
CA LEU A 83 6.76 2.89 -0.57
C LEU A 83 5.50 2.52 -1.37
N SER A 84 5.65 2.29 -2.68
CA SER A 84 4.54 1.87 -3.53
C SER A 84 3.85 0.60 -3.01
N VAL A 85 4.63 -0.41 -2.58
CA VAL A 85 4.07 -1.66 -2.04
C VAL A 85 3.26 -1.47 -0.75
N THR A 86 3.66 -0.55 0.13
CA THR A 86 2.89 -0.26 1.35
C THR A 86 1.60 0.48 1.00
N HIS A 87 1.61 1.31 -0.04
CA HIS A 87 0.40 1.94 -0.57
C HIS A 87 -0.53 0.91 -1.24
N GLU A 88 0.00 -0.04 -2.02
CA GLU A 88 -0.77 -1.16 -2.56
C GLU A 88 -1.44 -2.00 -1.46
N LEU A 89 -0.71 -2.31 -0.37
CA LEU A 89 -1.29 -3.01 0.78
C LEU A 89 -2.36 -2.19 1.50
N HIS A 90 -2.19 -0.86 1.58
CA HIS A 90 -3.23 0.05 2.05
C HIS A 90 -4.48 -0.04 1.15
N CYS A 91 -4.32 -0.02 -0.18
CA CYS A 91 -5.43 -0.19 -1.12
C CYS A 91 -6.17 -1.53 -0.92
N ILE A 92 -5.45 -2.63 -0.67
CA ILE A 92 -6.07 -3.94 -0.38
C ILE A 92 -6.88 -3.88 0.93
N LYS A 93 -6.32 -3.29 2.01
CA LYS A 93 -7.04 -3.09 3.27
C LYS A 93 -8.32 -2.25 3.04
N ARG A 94 -8.24 -1.20 2.22
CA ARG A 94 -9.38 -0.33 1.90
C ARG A 94 -10.49 -1.07 1.17
N LEU A 95 -10.14 -1.89 0.16
CA LEU A 95 -11.11 -2.76 -0.52
C LEU A 95 -11.81 -3.71 0.47
N TYR A 96 -11.03 -4.33 1.38
CA TYR A 96 -11.59 -5.16 2.44
C TYR A 96 -12.58 -4.38 3.33
N GLN A 97 -12.20 -3.19 3.79
CA GLN A 97 -13.08 -2.36 4.61
C GLN A 97 -14.34 -1.93 3.85
N TYR A 98 -14.23 -1.67 2.54
CA TYR A 98 -15.37 -1.31 1.69
C TYR A 98 -16.36 -2.47 1.52
N PHE A 99 -15.88 -3.71 1.40
CA PHE A 99 -16.76 -4.90 1.40
C PHE A 99 -17.47 -5.14 2.73
N HIS A 100 -16.95 -4.55 3.82
CA HIS A 100 -17.49 -4.61 5.17
C HIS A 100 -17.92 -3.23 5.67
N LYS A 101 -18.46 -2.40 4.78
CA LYS A 101 -18.80 -1.00 5.05
C LYS A 101 -19.82 -0.83 6.18
N GLU A 102 -20.68 -1.82 6.39
CA GLU A 102 -21.61 -1.85 7.53
C GLU A 102 -20.89 -1.87 8.89
N THR A 103 -19.64 -2.32 8.92
CA THR A 103 -18.80 -2.33 10.13
C THR A 103 -17.85 -1.13 10.17
N TYR A 104 -17.13 -0.86 9.08
CA TYR A 104 -16.08 0.16 9.07
C TYR A 104 -16.58 1.57 8.74
N PHE A 105 -17.76 1.69 8.10
CA PHE A 105 -18.31 2.92 7.53
C PHE A 105 -19.81 3.08 7.83
N ALA A 106 -20.29 2.53 8.95
CA ALA A 106 -21.71 2.44 9.29
C ALA A 106 -22.45 3.79 9.41
N SER A 107 -21.72 4.90 9.52
CA SER A 107 -22.28 6.22 9.84
C SER A 107 -21.69 7.33 8.97
N LEU A 108 -21.32 7.02 7.72
CA LEU A 108 -20.87 8.03 6.78
C LEU A 108 -22.02 8.96 6.35
N SER A 109 -21.71 10.24 6.18
CA SER A 109 -22.59 11.17 5.48
C SER A 109 -22.69 10.79 3.98
N PRO A 110 -23.69 11.28 3.24
CA PRO A 110 -23.75 11.03 1.79
C PRO A 110 -22.50 11.50 1.03
N GLU A 111 -21.91 12.61 1.47
CA GLU A 111 -20.67 13.16 0.90
C GLU A 111 -19.47 12.26 1.21
N ASP A 112 -19.34 11.81 2.47
CA ASP A 112 -18.27 10.89 2.87
C ASP A 112 -18.42 9.50 2.22
N GLU A 113 -19.64 9.02 1.96
CA GLU A 113 -19.90 7.77 1.24
C GLU A 113 -19.44 7.88 -0.23
N GLU A 114 -19.67 9.02 -0.88
CA GLU A 114 -19.18 9.28 -2.24
C GLU A 114 -17.64 9.35 -2.27
N LEU A 115 -17.03 10.06 -1.32
CA LEU A 115 -15.57 10.09 -1.19
C LEU A 115 -14.99 8.70 -0.92
N ASN A 116 -15.67 7.90 -0.09
CA ASN A 116 -15.29 6.52 0.21
C ASN A 116 -15.33 5.63 -1.04
N PHE A 117 -16.35 5.80 -1.89
CA PHE A 117 -16.42 5.14 -3.19
C PHE A 117 -15.28 5.58 -4.11
N MET A 118 -15.09 6.89 -4.33
CA MET A 118 -14.05 7.42 -5.21
C MET A 118 -12.65 6.97 -4.79
N HIS A 119 -12.34 6.99 -3.50
CA HIS A 119 -11.05 6.52 -3.02
C HIS A 119 -10.90 5.00 -3.20
N THR A 120 -11.97 4.23 -3.04
CA THR A 120 -11.95 2.77 -3.29
C THR A 120 -11.74 2.45 -4.78
N ASP A 121 -12.37 3.22 -5.68
CA ASP A 121 -12.20 3.10 -7.13
C ASP A 121 -10.76 3.46 -7.56
N HIS A 122 -10.20 4.53 -6.99
CA HIS A 122 -8.78 4.87 -7.15
C HIS A 122 -7.85 3.74 -6.67
N CYS A 123 -8.14 3.14 -5.51
CA CYS A 123 -7.37 2.01 -4.97
C CYS A 123 -7.37 0.81 -5.94
N LEU A 124 -8.51 0.53 -6.56
CA LEU A 124 -8.62 -0.54 -7.56
C LEU A 124 -7.74 -0.26 -8.79
N GLU A 125 -7.72 0.98 -9.26
CA GLU A 125 -6.91 1.39 -10.41
C GLU A 125 -5.40 1.35 -10.11
N ILE A 126 -4.98 1.76 -8.90
CA ILE A 126 -3.59 1.62 -8.44
C ILE A 126 -3.17 0.15 -8.43
N LEU A 127 -4.00 -0.74 -7.87
CA LEU A 127 -3.71 -2.17 -7.83
C LEU A 127 -3.63 -2.79 -9.23
N ARG A 128 -4.49 -2.36 -10.16
CA ARG A 128 -4.44 -2.79 -11.56
C ARG A 128 -3.12 -2.36 -12.23
N GLN A 129 -2.71 -1.11 -12.04
CA GLN A 129 -1.44 -0.59 -12.57
C GLN A 129 -0.23 -1.32 -11.95
N ALA A 130 -0.24 -1.54 -10.64
CA ALA A 130 0.80 -2.29 -9.94
C ALA A 130 0.92 -3.72 -10.45
N ALA A 131 -0.19 -4.43 -10.64
CA ALA A 131 -0.19 -5.77 -11.20
C ALA A 131 0.42 -5.81 -12.62
N MET A 132 0.10 -4.82 -13.46
CA MET A 132 0.70 -4.70 -14.80
C MET A 132 2.17 -4.28 -14.78
N CYS A 133 2.58 -3.50 -13.79
CA CYS A 133 3.97 -3.09 -13.61
C CYS A 133 4.85 -4.27 -13.16
N HIS A 134 4.38 -5.03 -12.17
CA HIS A 134 5.08 -6.20 -11.66
C HIS A 134 5.08 -7.37 -12.65
N ALA A 135 3.99 -7.53 -13.41
CA ALA A 135 3.85 -8.49 -14.51
C ALA A 135 4.37 -9.90 -14.17
N ASP A 136 3.82 -10.51 -13.11
CA ASP A 136 4.18 -11.88 -12.75
C ASP A 136 3.82 -12.84 -13.90
N THR A 137 4.84 -13.47 -14.47
CA THR A 137 4.74 -14.36 -15.64
C THR A 137 4.64 -15.83 -15.26
N SER A 138 4.51 -16.14 -13.98
CA SER A 138 4.29 -17.50 -13.48
C SER A 138 3.00 -18.08 -14.08
N LEU A 139 3.07 -19.31 -14.58
CA LEU A 139 1.93 -19.95 -15.24
C LEU A 139 0.89 -20.38 -14.21
N ILE A 140 -0.39 -20.22 -14.52
CA ILE A 140 -1.50 -20.80 -13.75
C ILE A 140 -2.10 -21.96 -14.57
N PRO A 141 -1.77 -23.23 -14.29
CA PRO A 141 -2.32 -24.37 -15.01
C PRO A 141 -3.82 -24.51 -14.76
N MET A 142 -4.56 -24.93 -15.80
CA MET A 142 -5.98 -25.28 -15.67
C MET A 142 -6.11 -26.79 -15.48
N ARG A 143 -6.92 -27.23 -14.51
CA ARG A 143 -7.13 -28.65 -14.19
C ARG A 143 -8.60 -29.00 -14.20
N TRP A 144 -8.93 -30.21 -14.67
CA TRP A 144 -10.28 -30.76 -14.53
C TRP A 144 -10.50 -31.23 -13.09
N SER A 145 -11.67 -30.93 -12.53
CA SER A 145 -12.12 -31.54 -11.27
C SER A 145 -13.20 -32.59 -11.52
N ALA A 146 -13.38 -33.51 -10.57
CA ALA A 146 -14.42 -34.53 -10.66
C ALA A 146 -15.85 -33.99 -10.48
N HIS A 147 -15.99 -32.73 -10.05
CA HIS A 147 -17.26 -32.16 -9.60
C HIS A 147 -17.78 -31.06 -10.54
N SER A 148 -17.00 -30.63 -11.53
CA SER A 148 -17.36 -29.53 -12.43
C SER A 148 -16.87 -29.79 -13.85
N PRO A 149 -17.69 -29.52 -14.88
CA PRO A 149 -17.24 -29.49 -16.27
C PRO A 149 -16.49 -28.19 -16.62
N VAL A 150 -16.26 -27.29 -15.66
CA VAL A 150 -15.44 -26.07 -15.81
C VAL A 150 -14.06 -26.34 -15.20
N PRO A 151 -12.95 -26.11 -15.91
CA PRO A 151 -11.61 -26.25 -15.33
C PRO A 151 -11.39 -25.30 -14.13
N GLU A 152 -10.67 -25.80 -13.14
CA GLU A 152 -10.21 -25.04 -11.98
C GLU A 152 -8.79 -24.54 -12.21
N ALA A 153 -8.51 -23.30 -11.81
CA ALA A 153 -7.18 -22.72 -11.86
C ALA A 153 -6.32 -23.24 -10.69
N ASP A 154 -5.13 -23.75 -11.01
CA ASP A 154 -4.15 -24.18 -10.01
C ASP A 154 -3.14 -23.07 -9.75
N PHE A 155 -3.36 -22.33 -8.66
CA PHE A 155 -2.46 -21.26 -8.23
C PHE A 155 -1.27 -21.76 -7.40
N SER A 156 -1.14 -23.07 -7.17
CA SER A 156 -0.05 -23.65 -6.36
C SER A 156 1.25 -23.81 -7.16
N VAL A 157 1.65 -22.75 -7.85
CA VAL A 157 2.90 -22.67 -8.60
C VAL A 157 3.90 -21.79 -7.84
N PRO A 158 5.22 -21.96 -8.07
CA PRO A 158 6.20 -21.06 -7.50
C PRO A 158 6.10 -19.67 -8.13
N HIS A 159 6.05 -18.65 -7.28
CA HIS A 159 6.15 -17.24 -7.65
C HIS A 159 7.43 -16.66 -7.08
N LYS A 160 8.14 -15.82 -7.85
CA LYS A 160 9.33 -15.13 -7.37
C LYS A 160 8.92 -13.86 -6.62
N CYS A 161 8.88 -13.94 -5.29
CA CYS A 161 8.42 -12.85 -4.43
C CYS A 161 9.57 -12.20 -3.69
N VAL A 162 9.40 -10.93 -3.29
CA VAL A 162 10.31 -10.26 -2.35
C VAL A 162 10.13 -10.91 -0.97
N ASN A 163 11.24 -11.19 -0.30
CA ASN A 163 11.24 -11.60 1.10
C ASN A 163 10.71 -10.44 1.95
N TRP A 164 9.44 -10.57 2.36
CA TRP A 164 8.70 -9.51 3.01
C TRP A 164 9.32 -9.09 4.35
N GLU A 165 9.84 -10.05 5.12
CA GLU A 165 10.39 -9.76 6.44
C GLU A 165 11.63 -8.85 6.36
N LYS A 166 12.52 -9.08 5.39
CA LYS A 166 13.67 -8.20 5.19
C LYS A 166 13.27 -6.79 4.78
N LEU A 167 12.30 -6.67 3.87
CA LEU A 167 11.79 -5.35 3.48
C LEU A 167 11.12 -4.65 4.66
N ARG A 168 10.33 -5.38 5.46
CA ARG A 168 9.67 -4.86 6.66
C ARG A 168 10.67 -4.41 7.73
N MET A 169 11.74 -5.15 7.95
CA MET A 169 12.82 -4.73 8.86
C MET A 169 13.45 -3.42 8.38
N TRP A 170 13.74 -3.31 7.08
CA TRP A 170 14.28 -2.09 6.51
C TRP A 170 13.30 -0.92 6.66
N THR A 171 12.01 -1.09 6.34
CA THR A 171 11.03 0.02 6.49
C THR A 171 10.87 0.45 7.93
N ARG A 172 10.90 -0.50 8.88
CA ARG A 172 10.89 -0.19 10.32
C ARG A 172 12.05 0.73 10.71
N ASP A 173 13.26 0.41 10.28
CA ASP A 173 14.46 1.18 10.64
C ASP A 173 14.50 2.59 10.01
N HIS A 174 13.72 2.80 8.94
CA HIS A 174 13.59 4.09 8.24
C HIS A 174 12.27 4.81 8.52
N SER A 175 11.42 4.24 9.39
CA SER A 175 10.06 4.71 9.60
C SER A 175 9.99 5.99 10.41
N ILE A 176 8.92 6.74 10.18
CA ILE A 176 8.59 7.96 10.91
C ILE A 176 7.09 8.02 11.21
N ASP A 177 6.75 8.41 12.43
CA ASP A 177 5.37 8.67 12.83
C ASP A 177 4.96 10.09 12.43
N VAL A 178 4.50 10.23 11.19
CA VAL A 178 4.01 11.51 10.62
C VAL A 178 2.67 11.94 11.20
N MET A 179 1.93 10.99 11.80
CA MET A 179 0.61 11.21 12.40
C MET A 179 0.71 11.77 13.82
N LYS A 180 1.90 11.82 14.42
CA LYS A 180 2.11 12.38 15.74
C LYS A 180 1.43 13.77 15.87
N PRO A 181 0.61 14.00 16.91
CA PRO A 181 -0.14 15.25 17.06
C PRO A 181 0.71 16.50 16.91
N GLY A 182 0.33 17.37 15.97
CA GLY A 182 1.00 18.66 15.72
C GLY A 182 2.42 18.56 15.14
N PHE A 183 2.86 17.37 14.72
CA PHE A 183 4.19 17.17 14.16
C PHE A 183 4.33 17.81 12.79
N LEU A 184 3.46 17.45 11.84
CA LEU A 184 3.43 18.07 10.51
C LEU A 184 2.57 19.33 10.50
N GLN A 185 3.13 20.40 9.93
CA GLN A 185 2.49 21.70 9.77
C GLN A 185 2.33 22.03 8.29
N HIS A 186 1.09 22.19 7.84
CA HIS A 186 0.81 22.73 6.52
C HIS A 186 1.18 24.23 6.51
N PRO A 187 1.89 24.73 5.48
CA PRO A 187 2.39 26.11 5.46
C PRO A 187 1.33 27.19 5.63
N THR A 188 0.08 26.91 5.22
CA THR A 188 -1.04 27.86 5.27
C THR A 188 -2.26 27.39 6.04
N LEU A 189 -2.38 26.09 6.35
CA LEU A 189 -3.61 25.50 6.92
C LEU A 189 -3.41 25.02 8.37
N GLY A 190 -2.19 25.08 8.91
CA GLY A 190 -1.88 24.65 10.26
C GLY A 190 -1.62 23.15 10.38
N PRO A 191 -1.82 22.54 11.57
CA PRO A 191 -1.38 21.17 11.84
C PRO A 191 -2.18 20.15 11.03
N ALA A 192 -1.48 19.22 10.35
CA ALA A 192 -2.10 18.20 9.49
C ALA A 192 -2.90 17.16 10.28
N PHE A 193 -2.39 16.76 11.45
CA PHE A 193 -3.01 15.80 12.36
C PHE A 193 -3.02 16.40 13.77
N PRO A 194 -3.98 17.30 14.08
CA PRO A 194 -3.98 18.01 15.36
C PRO A 194 -4.22 17.11 16.57
N ASP A 195 -4.98 16.03 16.41
CA ASP A 195 -5.30 15.04 17.44
C ASP A 195 -4.67 13.65 17.18
N GLY A 196 -3.83 13.56 16.16
CA GLY A 196 -3.21 12.32 15.71
C GLY A 196 -4.14 11.35 15.00
N SER A 197 -5.34 11.80 14.62
CA SER A 197 -6.30 11.02 13.83
C SER A 197 -6.33 11.47 12.37
N ASN A 198 -6.80 10.55 11.51
CA ASN A 198 -7.15 10.80 10.11
C ASN A 198 -8.62 10.38 9.96
N LYS A 199 -9.39 11.08 9.12
CA LYS A 199 -10.76 10.70 8.73
C LYS A 199 -10.91 9.24 8.26
N GLY A 200 -9.82 8.56 7.88
CA GLY A 200 -9.79 7.13 7.54
C GLY A 200 -10.36 6.82 6.15
N ILE A 201 -11.01 7.80 5.52
CA ILE A 201 -11.62 7.73 4.17
C ILE A 201 -10.67 8.29 3.10
N GLY A 202 -9.64 9.05 3.47
CA GLY A 202 -8.75 9.76 2.54
C GLY A 202 -8.86 11.28 2.66
N VAL A 203 -8.02 12.00 1.92
CA VAL A 203 -8.07 13.48 1.86
C VAL A 203 -8.80 13.87 0.58
N GLU A 204 -9.83 14.69 0.71
CA GLU A 204 -10.52 15.27 -0.44
C GLU A 204 -9.59 16.32 -1.09
N HIS A 205 -9.21 16.09 -2.35
CA HIS A 205 -8.77 17.19 -3.19
C HIS A 205 -10.03 17.76 -3.83
N ASN A 206 -10.41 18.99 -3.48
CA ASN A 206 -11.49 19.74 -4.13
C ASN A 206 -11.53 19.37 -5.62
N HIS A 207 -12.58 18.68 -6.03
CA HIS A 207 -12.80 18.31 -7.42
C HIS A 207 -12.99 19.60 -8.22
N THR A 208 -11.90 20.19 -8.71
CA THR A 208 -12.00 20.99 -9.92
C THR A 208 -12.31 19.99 -11.02
N HIS A 209 -13.60 19.87 -11.36
CA HIS A 209 -14.01 19.39 -12.67
C HIS A 209 -13.23 20.21 -13.70
N GLY A 210 -12.16 19.63 -14.23
CA GLY A 210 -11.39 20.22 -15.32
C GLY A 210 -12.22 20.14 -16.59
N ASN A 211 -12.46 21.31 -17.18
CA ASN A 211 -13.01 21.51 -18.52
C ASN A 211 -12.29 20.71 -19.60
#